data_AF-A0A2E5HGY7-F1
#
_entry.id   AF-A0A2E5HGY7-F1
#
_cell.length_a   1.000
_cell.length_b   1.000
_cell.length_c   1.000
_cell.angle_alpha   90.00
_cell.angle_beta   90.00
_cell.angle_gamma   90.00
#
_symmetry.space_group_name_H-M   'P 1'
#
loop_
_entity.id
_entity.type
_entity.pdbx_description
1 polymer ?
#
loop_
_entity_poly.entity_id
_entity_poly.type
_entity_poly.pdbx_seq_one_letter_code
_entity_poly.pdbx_strand_id
1 'polypeptide(L)'
;MSEYTSEEIKHHVKTYVMVFVALAALTIVTVAISYLDLTVGPAVLLALIVASIKGSLVACYFMHLISEKVTIYWTLLVTLACFLVLMFVPLSTMLAQAKI
;
A
#
# COMPACT_ATOMS: atom_id res chain seq x y z
N MET A 1 -36.16 -7.56 -11.76
CA MET A 1 -34.87 -7.16 -12.35
C MET A 1 -34.70 -5.69 -12.03
N SER A 2 -34.12 -5.36 -10.88
CA SER A 2 -34.10 -3.98 -10.36
C SER A 2 -33.18 -3.10 -11.18
N GLU A 3 -33.71 -1.96 -11.62
CA GLU A 3 -32.97 -0.82 -12.16
C GLU A 3 -31.81 -0.45 -11.23
N TYR A 4 -30.59 -0.84 -11.60
CA TYR A 4 -29.40 -0.19 -11.08
C TYR A 4 -29.28 1.14 -11.80
N THR A 5 -29.69 2.22 -11.12
CA THR A 5 -29.59 3.58 -11.66
C THR A 5 -28.14 3.88 -12.07
N SER A 6 -27.94 4.39 -13.28
CA SER A 6 -26.62 4.71 -13.82
C SER A 6 -25.85 5.75 -12.98
N GLU A 7 -26.55 6.46 -12.10
CA GLU A 7 -26.01 7.46 -11.18
C GLU A 7 -25.15 6.84 -10.06
N GLU A 8 -25.53 5.69 -9.49
CA GLU A 8 -24.75 5.01 -8.43
C GLU A 8 -23.43 4.44 -8.97
N ILE A 9 -23.47 3.87 -10.18
CA ILE A 9 -22.28 3.32 -10.84
C ILE A 9 -21.27 4.44 -11.13
N LYS A 10 -21.74 5.61 -11.58
CA LYS A 10 -20.88 6.76 -11.85
C LYS A 10 -20.14 7.24 -10.60
N HIS A 11 -20.77 7.20 -9.43
CA HIS A 11 -20.16 7.69 -8.19
C HIS A 11 -18.99 6.80 -7.70
N HIS A 12 -19.15 5.48 -7.82
CA HIS A 12 -18.07 4.53 -7.55
C HIS A 12 -16.92 4.69 -8.54
N VAL A 13 -17.22 4.72 -9.85
CA VAL A 13 -16.21 4.85 -10.90
C VAL A 13 -15.40 6.14 -10.75
N LYS A 14 -16.05 7.27 -10.43
CA LYS A 14 -15.37 8.56 -10.28
C LYS A 14 -14.38 8.56 -9.10
N THR A 15 -14.72 7.88 -8.01
CA THR A 15 -13.84 7.70 -6.84
C THR A 15 -12.61 6.86 -7.22
N TYR A 16 -12.81 5.72 -7.91
CA TYR A 16 -11.70 4.88 -8.37
C TYR A 16 -10.75 5.61 -9.32
N VAL A 17 -11.30 6.40 -10.26
CA VAL A 17 -10.50 7.17 -11.23
C VAL A 17 -9.70 8.27 -10.52
N MET A 18 -10.28 8.98 -9.55
CA MET A 18 -9.57 10.03 -8.80
C MET A 18 -8.37 9.45 -8.02
N VAL A 19 -8.55 8.28 -7.40
CA VAL A 19 -7.48 7.58 -6.67
C VAL A 19 -6.41 7.06 -7.62
N PHE A 20 -6.81 6.52 -8.77
CA PHE A 20 -5.87 6.09 -9.80
C PHE A 20 -4.96 7.24 -10.26
N VAL A 21 -5.54 8.42 -10.47
CA VAL A 21 -4.77 9.64 -10.81
C VAL A 21 -3.84 10.04 -9.65
N ALA A 22 -4.30 9.97 -8.41
CA ALA A 22 -3.45 10.26 -7.24
C ALA A 22 -2.26 9.28 -7.14
N LEU A 23 -2.47 7.99 -7.37
CA LEU A 23 -1.42 6.96 -7.38
C LEU A 23 -0.43 7.16 -8.53
N ALA A 24 -0.92 7.54 -9.71
CA ALA A 24 -0.09 7.88 -10.85
C ALA A 24 0.80 9.10 -10.53
N ALA A 25 0.22 10.15 -9.95
CA ALA A 25 0.97 11.34 -9.52
C ALA A 25 2.03 11.00 -8.47
N LEU A 26 1.69 10.23 -7.42
CA LEU A 26 2.67 9.76 -6.44
C LEU A 26 3.78 8.91 -7.09
N THR A 27 3.50 8.25 -8.22
CA THR A 27 4.49 7.45 -8.95
C THR A 27 5.49 8.30 -9.73
N ILE A 28 5.00 9.35 -10.37
CA ILE A 28 5.87 10.36 -10.98
C ILE A 28 6.74 11.00 -9.91
N VAL A 29 6.17 11.32 -8.74
CA VAL A 29 6.91 11.89 -7.61
C VAL A 29 8.01 10.94 -7.11
N THR A 30 7.75 9.64 -6.94
CA THR A 30 8.81 8.69 -6.53
C THR A 30 9.94 8.58 -7.54
N VAL A 31 9.61 8.61 -8.84
CA VAL A 31 10.61 8.54 -9.89
C VAL A 31 11.44 9.83 -9.91
N ALA A 32 10.80 11.00 -9.75
CA ALA A 32 11.47 12.30 -9.66
C ALA A 32 12.41 12.39 -8.45
N ILE A 33 11.99 11.85 -7.29
CA ILE A 33 12.83 11.76 -6.09
C ILE A 33 14.06 10.88 -6.36
N SER A 34 13.91 9.78 -7.12
CA SER A 34 15.03 8.92 -7.49
C SER A 34 16.02 9.57 -8.47
N TYR A 35 15.60 10.61 -9.21
CA TYR A 35 16.49 11.40 -10.08
C TYR A 35 17.21 12.53 -9.34
N LEU A 36 16.73 12.93 -8.17
CA LEU A 36 17.45 13.83 -7.29
C LEU A 36 18.53 13.01 -6.59
N ASP A 37 19.80 13.22 -6.93
CA ASP A 37 20.98 12.67 -6.25
C ASP A 37 21.03 13.16 -4.78
N LEU A 38 20.14 12.64 -3.96
CA LEU A 38 20.10 12.83 -2.53
C LEU A 38 20.93 11.73 -1.88
N THR A 39 21.66 12.07 -0.82
CA THR A 39 22.42 11.12 -0.01
C THR A 39 21.56 9.90 0.35
N VAL A 40 22.13 8.70 0.24
CA VAL A 40 21.44 7.40 0.37
C VAL A 40 20.51 7.28 1.60
N GLY A 41 20.87 7.89 2.74
CA GLY A 41 20.06 7.87 3.96
C GLY A 41 18.68 8.52 3.81
N PRO A 42 18.59 9.84 3.58
CA PRO A 42 17.31 10.53 3.39
C PRO A 42 16.52 10.03 2.18
N ALA A 43 17.19 9.57 1.12
CA ALA A 43 16.53 8.99 -0.05
C ALA A 43 15.73 7.72 0.30
N VAL A 44 16.30 6.80 1.08
CA VAL A 44 15.62 5.57 1.52
C VAL A 44 14.44 5.88 2.44
N LEU A 45 14.60 6.81 3.36
CA LEU A 45 13.55 7.22 4.29
C LEU A 45 12.35 7.81 3.53
N LEU A 46 12.63 8.70 2.56
CA LEU A 46 11.61 9.29 1.71
C LEU A 46 10.94 8.26 0.79
N ALA A 47 11.70 7.32 0.23
CA ALA A 47 11.17 6.24 -0.58
C ALA A 47 10.21 5.33 0.21
N LEU A 48 10.55 4.99 1.46
CA LEU A 48 9.65 4.21 2.33
C LEU A 48 8.37 4.96 2.66
N ILE A 49 8.45 6.26 2.98
CA ILE A 49 7.25 7.07 3.26
C ILE A 49 6.32 7.07 2.04
N VAL A 50 6.85 7.33 0.85
CA VAL A 50 6.00 7.38 -0.35
C VAL A 50 5.47 5.99 -0.71
N ALA A 51 6.26 4.93 -0.51
CA ALA A 51 5.80 3.55 -0.68
C ALA A 51 4.66 3.21 0.28
N SER A 52 4.75 3.59 1.56
CA SER A 52 3.67 3.39 2.54
C SER A 52 2.39 4.13 2.13
N ILE A 53 2.50 5.40 1.73
CA ILE A 53 1.33 6.20 1.32
C ILE A 53 0.66 5.56 0.09
N LYS A 54 1.42 5.18 -0.94
CA LYS A 54 0.86 4.49 -2.12
C LYS A 54 0.19 3.17 -1.74
N GLY A 55 0.84 2.36 -0.91
CA GLY A 55 0.30 1.09 -0.44
C GLY A 55 -1.01 1.27 0.32
N SER A 56 -1.10 2.27 1.20
CA SER A 56 -2.34 2.60 1.92
C SER A 56 -3.46 3.08 1.00
N LEU A 57 -3.15 3.89 -0.03
CA LEU A 57 -4.16 4.30 -1.02
C LEU A 57 -4.67 3.12 -1.84
N VAL A 58 -3.79 2.21 -2.27
CA VAL A 58 -4.20 0.98 -2.98
C VAL A 58 -5.07 0.11 -2.08
N ALA A 59 -4.67 -0.09 -0.81
CA ALA A 59 -5.43 -0.88 0.15
C ALA A 59 -6.82 -0.28 0.42
N CYS A 60 -6.92 1.02 0.73
CA CYS A 60 -8.20 1.66 1.05
C CYS A 60 -9.18 1.71 -0.12
N TYR A 61 -8.69 1.98 -1.34
CA TYR A 61 -9.55 2.28 -2.48
C TYR A 61 -9.67 1.14 -3.49
N PHE A 62 -8.58 0.46 -3.86
CA PHE A 62 -8.64 -0.65 -4.82
C PHE A 62 -9.10 -1.97 -4.19
N MET A 63 -8.84 -2.15 -2.89
CA MET A 63 -9.25 -3.35 -2.15
C MET A 63 -10.65 -3.24 -1.51
N HIS A 64 -11.44 -2.24 -1.91
CA HIS A 64 -12.85 -2.05 -1.52
C HIS A 64 -13.09 -1.94 0.01
N LEU A 65 -12.11 -1.46 0.78
CA LEU A 65 -12.24 -1.30 2.25
C LEU A 65 -13.32 -0.27 2.64
N ILE A 66 -13.53 0.76 1.82
CA ILE A 66 -14.45 1.87 2.12
C ILE A 66 -15.94 1.49 1.99
N SER A 67 -16.26 0.34 1.38
CA SER A 67 -17.63 -0.02 1.03
C SER A 67 -17.93 -1.49 1.32
N GLU A 68 -17.69 -1.94 2.57
CA GLU A 68 -18.43 -3.04 3.23
C GLU A 68 -17.80 -4.46 3.31
N LYS A 69 -16.51 -4.66 3.59
CA LYS A 69 -15.98 -6.06 3.74
C LYS A 69 -14.93 -6.22 4.85
N VAL A 70 -15.38 -6.37 6.11
CA VAL A 70 -14.55 -6.74 7.30
C VAL A 70 -13.59 -7.92 7.01
N THR A 71 -13.99 -8.85 6.16
CA THR A 71 -13.19 -10.01 5.74
C THR A 71 -11.85 -9.65 5.10
N ILE A 72 -11.78 -8.57 4.32
CA ILE A 72 -10.53 -8.14 3.65
C ILE A 72 -9.53 -7.60 4.67
N TYR A 73 -9.99 -6.87 5.69
CA TYR A 73 -9.10 -6.38 6.75
C TYR A 73 -8.49 -7.54 7.54
N TRP A 74 -9.27 -8.60 7.77
CA TRP A 74 -8.83 -9.80 8.46
C TRP A 74 -7.79 -10.59 7.66
N THR A 75 -8.00 -10.79 6.36
CA THR A 75 -7.01 -11.47 5.51
C THR A 75 -5.72 -10.66 5.36
N LEU A 76 -5.81 -9.33 5.23
CA LEU A 76 -4.66 -8.42 5.17
C LEU A 76 -3.87 -8.45 6.50
N LEU A 77 -4.56 -8.44 7.65
CA LEU A 77 -3.93 -8.56 8.96
C LEU A 77 -3.23 -9.91 9.14
N VAL A 78 -3.86 -11.01 8.72
CA VAL A 78 -3.28 -12.36 8.76
C VAL A 78 -2.06 -12.47 7.85
N THR A 79 -2.12 -11.91 6.63
CA THR A 79 -0.95 -11.91 5.73
C THR A 79 0.19 -11.06 6.29
N LEU A 80 -0.11 -9.90 6.86
CA LEU A 80 0.90 -9.05 7.50
C LEU A 80 1.54 -9.75 8.72
N ALA A 81 0.74 -10.38 9.58
CA ALA A 81 1.23 -11.14 10.72
C ALA A 81 2.14 -12.30 10.28
N CYS A 82 1.70 -13.06 9.27
CA CYS A 82 2.48 -14.17 8.72
C CYS A 82 3.79 -13.67 8.07
N PHE A 83 3.74 -12.56 7.34
CA PHE A 83 4.92 -11.91 6.75
C PHE A 83 5.92 -11.49 7.83
N LEU A 84 5.45 -10.86 8.91
CA LEU A 84 6.31 -10.46 10.03
C LEU A 84 6.93 -11.67 10.72
N VAL A 85 6.18 -12.74 10.96
CA VAL A 85 6.73 -13.99 11.53
C VAL A 85 7.81 -14.56 10.61
N LEU A 86 7.53 -14.68 9.31
CA LEU A 86 8.49 -15.20 8.33
C LEU A 86 9.72 -14.30 8.14
N MET A 87 9.61 -12.99 8.39
CA MET A 87 10.75 -12.07 8.33
C MET A 87 11.56 -12.07 9.64
N PHE A 88 10.90 -12.12 10.79
CA PHE A 88 11.53 -11.96 12.11
C PHE A 88 12.14 -13.26 12.65
N VAL A 89 11.59 -14.43 12.31
CA VAL A 89 12.15 -15.75 12.66
C VAL A 89 13.56 -15.96 12.07
N PRO A 90 13.80 -15.76 10.76
CA PRO A 90 15.14 -15.88 10.20
C PRO A 90 16.06 -14.75 10.70
N LEU A 91 15.56 -13.53 10.89
CA LEU A 91 16.36 -12.43 11.43
C LEU A 91 16.85 -12.71 12.85
N SER A 92 15.96 -13.21 13.73
CA SER A 92 16.30 -13.56 15.11
C SER A 92 17.25 -14.76 15.19
N THR A 93 17.09 -15.77 14.32
CA THR A 93 18.03 -16.88 14.24
C THR A 93 19.40 -16.44 13.73
N MET A 94 19.48 -15.60 12.70
CA MET A 94 20.76 -15.02 12.24
C MET A 94 21.43 -14.15 13.31
N LEU A 95 20.67 -13.33 14.04
CA LEU A 95 21.19 -12.50 15.14
C LEU A 95 21.68 -13.35 16.32
N ALA A 96 21.00 -14.47 16.61
CA ALA A 96 21.46 -15.44 17.59
C ALA A 96 22.75 -16.16 17.17
N GLN A 97 22.93 -16.43 15.87
CA GLN A 97 24.15 -17.05 15.31
C GLN A 97 25.34 -16.08 15.26
N ALA A 98 25.08 -14.79 15.02
CA ALA A 98 26.11 -13.75 14.98
C ALA A 98 26.63 -13.33 16.37
N LYS A 99 25.99 -13.80 17.45
CA LYS A 99 26.35 -13.54 18.86
C LYS A 99 27.06 -14.73 19.52
N ILE A 100 27.78 -15.53 18.74
CA ILE A 100 28.70 -16.60 19.15
C ILE A 100 30.07 -16.27 18.55
#